data_AF-A0A182Z7W6-F1
#
_entry.id   AF-A0A182Z7W6-F1
#
_cell.length_a   1.000
_cell.length_b   1.000
_cell.length_c   1.000
_cell.angle_alpha   90.00
_cell.angle_beta   90.00
_cell.angle_gamma   90.00
#
_symmetry.space_group_name_H-M   'P 1'
#
loop_
_entity.id
_entity.type
_entity.pdbx_description
1 polymer ?
#
loop_
_entity_poly.entity_id
_entity_poly.type
_entity_poly.pdbx_seq_one_letter_code
_entity_poly.pdbx_strand_id
1 'polypeptide(L)'
;MENLRLLFCALLFSVTSSELTIDIQPHGISLELTPKLVINCSITNKQVQHLQVIKSLTLSRYQESLKEFEILLSLEAKTRNLTQLVQLQRSQINVGDFYLALTLHNPSKFDARVYRCKAEGDTPQGTNSSSVVKTEVHYTINSTALVEEIRRLKEDENKDKCFPKKEEITGYYQRSRLHFVASSRIVTELLDPLTLKCFFQVSNLDSVHNFTVQFLYILHETKGVVATMSKNQPVLTTINENNFKNVKGELFENELNDSYIEVTWSHLKSSESGKYFCGAHVTDSKGTSERLNEMLTITVTGPTLEDLVKVLQKLLAQKDEDKKIEKENIKRIDDLETKQLNIISIKDDIDSYIQNMNKIKDELNSQKQSISSIRDDLRNNTQHMNSITDDLNVNGQNLKNIKDEININRQNISSIKADLNTNTQKIDLLTGNFNSNRLELMNIYKYLNSSQQSMTEFKLDLETQLANLSTDLIDMKRNIDKDEVLKRQFGFLQHTSCRDISSIQDRVIVTLVSGLQVMCDTKTDGGGWIIFQRRINGNVDFYRGWKEYRDGFGDYNIGEFYLGNENIFKLTSRRQFDLRIDFRI
;
A
#
# COMPACT_ATOMS: atom_id res chain seq x y z
N MET A 1 45.68 -14.04 64.61
CA MET A 1 45.71 -12.62 64.25
C MET A 1 45.06 -12.43 62.87
N GLU A 2 43.79 -12.80 62.64
CA GLU A 2 42.53 -12.41 63.33
C GLU A 2 42.11 -10.96 63.10
N ASN A 3 40.93 -10.79 62.51
CA ASN A 3 39.77 -10.02 63.00
C ASN A 3 40.05 -8.74 63.84
N LEU A 4 39.43 -7.58 63.58
CA LEU A 4 38.08 -7.36 63.03
C LEU A 4 37.88 -5.88 62.61
N ARG A 5 36.89 -5.63 61.73
CA ARG A 5 36.26 -4.31 61.42
C ARG A 5 37.11 -3.18 60.82
N LEU A 6 37.26 -3.25 59.49
CA LEU A 6 36.88 -2.11 58.64
C LEU A 6 35.37 -1.79 58.87
N LEU A 7 34.83 -0.59 58.60
CA LEU A 7 35.14 0.34 57.51
C LEU A 7 34.73 1.79 57.89
N PHE A 8 35.65 2.74 57.70
CA PHE A 8 35.47 4.17 57.42
C PHE A 8 34.28 4.96 58.03
N CYS A 9 34.62 5.94 58.88
CA CYS A 9 33.95 7.23 58.84
C CYS A 9 34.17 7.87 57.45
N ALA A 10 33.09 8.27 56.79
CA ALA A 10 33.14 9.13 55.61
C ALA A 10 32.50 10.49 55.95
N LEU A 11 33.16 11.57 55.51
CA LEU A 11 32.68 12.94 55.70
C LEU A 11 31.44 13.19 54.83
N LEU A 12 30.25 13.06 55.40
CA LEU A 12 29.04 13.62 54.79
C LEU A 12 29.05 15.15 54.96
N PHE A 13 29.81 15.81 54.08
CA PHE A 13 29.45 17.16 53.66
C PHE A 13 28.02 17.10 53.12
N SER A 14 27.07 17.68 53.86
CA SER A 14 25.72 17.91 53.36
C SER A 14 25.77 19.03 52.31
N VAL A 15 26.19 18.67 51.10
CA VAL A 15 25.95 19.46 49.89
C VAL A 15 24.43 19.59 49.78
N THR A 16 23.89 20.75 50.15
CA THR A 16 22.45 20.99 50.11
C THR A 16 22.04 21.18 48.65
N SER A 17 21.78 20.06 47.97
CA SER A 17 21.19 20.02 46.64
C SER A 17 19.90 20.81 46.62
N SER A 18 19.88 21.88 45.83
CA SER A 18 18.71 22.73 45.66
C SER A 18 17.60 21.94 44.95
N GLU A 19 16.64 21.47 45.75
CA GLU A 19 15.66 20.46 45.38
C GLU A 19 14.23 20.98 45.58
N LEU A 20 13.33 20.52 44.70
CA LEU A 20 11.90 20.77 44.76
C LEU A 20 11.29 19.84 45.81
N THR A 21 10.61 20.38 46.81
CA THR A 21 10.09 19.60 47.94
C THR A 21 8.57 19.72 48.08
N ILE A 22 7.92 18.62 48.48
CA ILE A 22 6.52 18.62 48.93
C ILE A 22 6.37 17.91 50.28
N ASP A 23 6.08 18.69 51.31
CA ASP A 23 5.84 18.24 52.68
C ASP A 23 4.34 18.28 52.99
N ILE A 24 3.83 17.29 53.73
CA ILE A 24 2.40 17.19 54.04
C ILE A 24 2.19 16.81 55.51
N GLN A 25 1.44 17.61 56.25
CA GLN A 25 1.26 17.44 57.70
C GLN A 25 -0.23 17.46 58.09
N PRO A 26 -0.77 16.39 58.73
CA PRO A 26 -0.16 15.07 58.93
C PRO A 26 -0.05 14.25 57.63
N HIS A 27 0.83 13.25 57.58
CA HIS A 27 1.00 12.33 56.43
C HIS A 27 -0.22 11.41 56.20
N GLY A 28 -1.14 11.32 57.15
CA GLY A 28 -2.37 10.56 57.02
C GLY A 28 -3.50 11.19 57.84
N ILE A 29 -4.72 10.99 57.36
CA ILE A 29 -5.92 11.63 57.91
C ILE A 29 -6.93 10.58 58.42
N SER A 30 -7.79 11.00 59.34
CA SER A 30 -8.85 10.20 59.94
C SER A 30 -10.04 11.09 60.29
N LEU A 31 -11.25 10.56 60.05
CA LEU A 31 -12.50 11.27 60.28
C LEU A 31 -12.61 11.69 61.75
N GLU A 32 -13.12 12.90 62.00
CA GLU A 32 -13.32 13.54 63.32
C GLU A 32 -12.05 13.79 64.18
N LEU A 33 -10.92 13.14 63.88
CA LEU A 33 -9.66 13.29 64.63
C LEU A 33 -8.62 14.20 63.95
N THR A 34 -8.74 14.49 62.65
CA THR A 34 -7.80 15.37 61.93
C THR A 34 -8.41 16.76 61.68
N PRO A 35 -8.01 17.82 62.40
CA PRO A 35 -8.63 19.15 62.27
C PRO A 35 -8.13 19.95 61.06
N LYS A 36 -6.92 19.67 60.55
CA LYS A 36 -6.37 20.29 59.34
C LYS A 36 -5.36 19.39 58.64
N LEU A 37 -5.25 19.53 57.32
CA LEU A 37 -4.20 18.99 56.48
C LEU A 37 -3.45 20.15 55.82
N VAL A 38 -2.14 20.22 55.98
CA VAL A 38 -1.28 21.27 55.39
C VAL A 38 -0.38 20.64 54.34
N ILE A 39 -0.39 21.18 53.12
CA ILE A 39 0.39 20.70 51.97
C ILE A 39 1.31 21.85 51.54
N ASN A 40 2.60 21.71 51.78
CA ASN A 40 3.64 22.69 51.45
C ASN A 40 4.39 22.24 50.18
N CYS A 41 4.39 23.05 49.13
CA CYS A 41 5.14 22.86 47.88
C CYS A 41 6.16 24.00 47.76
N SER A 42 7.46 23.69 47.77
CA SER A 42 8.52 24.70 47.90
C SER A 42 9.80 24.32 47.17
N ILE A 43 10.63 25.34 46.85
CA ILE A 43 11.94 25.16 46.24
C ILE A 43 13.02 25.52 47.27
N THR A 44 13.78 24.52 47.72
CA THR A 44 14.91 24.75 48.63
C THR A 44 16.03 25.53 47.92
N ASN A 45 16.72 26.41 48.65
CA ASN A 45 17.80 27.27 48.14
C ASN A 45 17.47 28.15 46.90
N LYS A 46 16.18 28.35 46.57
CA LYS A 46 15.69 29.10 45.39
C LYS A 46 16.25 28.63 44.03
N GLN A 47 16.68 27.37 43.95
CA GLN A 47 17.18 26.75 42.72
C GLN A 47 16.63 25.32 42.61
N VAL A 48 16.54 24.79 41.40
CA VAL A 48 16.17 23.39 41.15
C VAL A 48 17.22 22.80 40.22
N GLN A 49 17.71 21.60 40.52
CA GLN A 49 18.60 20.88 39.61
C GLN A 49 18.01 20.85 38.19
N HIS A 50 18.87 21.17 37.21
CA HIS A 50 18.56 21.29 35.77
C HIS A 50 17.74 22.51 35.29
N LEU A 51 17.30 23.42 36.17
CA LEU A 51 16.64 24.68 35.78
C LEU A 51 17.49 25.92 36.13
N GLN A 52 17.73 26.79 35.15
CA GLN A 52 18.42 28.07 35.33
C GLN A 52 17.45 29.21 35.67
N VAL A 53 16.26 29.23 35.06
CA VAL A 53 15.24 30.26 35.30
C VAL A 53 13.89 29.58 35.55
N ILE A 54 13.37 29.71 36.77
CA ILE A 54 12.06 29.16 37.15
C ILE A 54 10.96 30.13 36.67
N LYS A 55 9.97 29.60 35.95
CA LYS A 55 8.82 30.33 35.38
C LYS A 55 7.57 30.17 36.24
N SER A 56 7.28 28.95 36.69
CA SER A 56 6.07 28.62 37.46
C SER A 56 6.35 27.62 38.59
N LEU A 57 5.53 27.67 39.63
CA LEU A 57 5.42 26.64 40.67
C LEU A 57 3.95 26.24 40.80
N THR A 58 3.66 24.94 40.69
CA THR A 58 2.30 24.43 40.51
C THR A 58 2.01 23.31 41.51
N LEU A 59 0.97 23.48 42.32
CA LEU A 59 0.44 22.44 43.21
C LEU A 59 -0.81 21.80 42.59
N SER A 60 -0.80 20.47 42.51
CA SER A 60 -1.85 19.67 41.87
C SER A 60 -2.20 18.43 42.69
N ARG A 61 -3.42 17.94 42.56
CA ARG A 61 -3.97 16.76 43.26
C ARG A 61 -4.37 15.70 42.24
N TYR A 62 -4.08 14.44 42.52
CA TYR A 62 -4.51 13.34 41.65
C TYR A 62 -6.02 13.11 41.75
N GLN A 63 -6.69 13.09 40.60
CA GLN A 63 -8.12 12.85 40.46
C GLN A 63 -8.35 11.52 39.74
N GLU A 64 -8.80 10.51 40.48
CA GLU A 64 -8.96 9.13 39.96
C GLU A 64 -9.92 9.06 38.77
N SER A 65 -11.04 9.81 38.81
CA SER A 65 -12.06 9.81 37.76
C SER A 65 -11.61 10.40 36.41
N LEU A 66 -10.48 11.12 36.38
CA LEU A 66 -9.87 11.63 35.14
C LEU A 66 -8.49 10.99 34.85
N LYS A 67 -7.95 10.15 35.75
CA LYS A 67 -6.54 9.69 35.73
C LYS A 67 -5.48 10.81 35.70
N GLU A 68 -5.87 12.06 35.92
CA GLU A 68 -4.99 13.23 35.78
C GLU A 68 -4.73 13.95 37.12
N PHE A 69 -3.77 14.88 37.09
CA PHE A 69 -3.45 15.74 38.21
C PHE A 69 -4.10 17.12 38.02
N GLU A 70 -5.29 17.28 38.58
CA GLU A 70 -6.02 18.53 38.71
C GLU A 70 -5.11 19.61 39.32
N ILE A 71 -4.88 20.72 38.61
CA ILE A 71 -4.10 21.83 39.14
C ILE A 71 -4.96 22.62 40.12
N LEU A 72 -4.57 22.65 41.38
CA LEU A 72 -5.28 23.43 42.40
C LEU A 72 -4.82 24.89 42.38
N LEU A 73 -3.50 25.09 42.37
CA LEU A 73 -2.82 26.39 42.46
C LEU A 73 -1.65 26.43 41.47
N SER A 74 -1.52 27.56 40.75
CA SER A 74 -0.34 27.89 39.95
C SER A 74 0.17 29.27 40.33
N LEU A 75 1.48 29.38 40.57
CA LEU A 75 2.18 30.61 40.92
C LEU A 75 3.16 30.96 39.79
N GLU A 76 2.98 32.11 39.15
CA GLU A 76 3.96 32.63 38.20
C GLU A 76 5.11 33.31 38.97
N ALA A 77 6.34 32.81 38.81
CA ALA A 77 7.49 33.23 39.60
C ALA A 77 7.94 34.69 39.35
N LYS A 78 7.65 35.23 38.16
CA LYS A 78 8.06 36.58 37.76
C LYS A 78 7.09 37.67 38.22
N THR A 79 5.78 37.41 38.16
CA THR A 79 4.73 38.37 38.52
C THR A 79 4.25 38.19 39.97
N ARG A 80 4.56 37.03 40.59
CA ARG A 80 3.95 36.52 41.83
C ARG A 80 2.42 36.37 41.74
N ASN A 81 1.86 36.28 40.53
CA ASN A 81 0.43 36.07 40.34
C ASN A 81 0.04 34.64 40.72
N LEU A 82 -1.00 34.49 41.55
CA LEU A 82 -1.58 33.21 41.96
C LEU A 82 -2.87 32.96 41.17
N THR A 83 -2.85 31.93 40.34
CA THR A 83 -4.06 31.40 39.71
C THR A 83 -4.56 30.20 40.51
N GLN A 84 -5.67 30.39 41.24
CA GLN A 84 -6.45 29.28 41.80
C GLN A 84 -7.41 28.77 40.71
N LEU A 85 -7.25 27.51 40.31
CA LEU A 85 -8.02 26.91 39.20
C LEU A 85 -9.21 26.06 39.67
N VAL A 86 -9.30 25.77 40.97
CA VAL A 86 -10.35 24.93 41.58
C VAL A 86 -10.91 25.61 42.82
N GLN A 87 -12.23 25.66 42.97
CA GLN A 87 -12.85 26.23 44.16
C GLN A 87 -12.73 25.27 45.36
N LEU A 88 -11.83 25.59 46.28
CA LEU A 88 -11.57 24.80 47.48
C LEU A 88 -12.44 25.28 48.65
N GLN A 89 -13.19 24.36 49.25
CA GLN A 89 -14.04 24.66 50.41
C GLN A 89 -13.23 24.58 51.70
N ARG A 90 -13.44 25.55 52.61
CA ARG A 90 -12.77 25.62 53.92
C ARG A 90 -11.23 25.51 53.84
N SER A 91 -10.63 26.18 52.86
CA SER A 91 -9.19 26.21 52.65
C SER A 91 -8.55 27.55 52.99
N GLN A 92 -7.29 27.55 53.39
CA GLN A 92 -6.41 28.72 53.43
C GLN A 92 -5.22 28.50 52.49
N ILE A 93 -4.81 29.54 51.75
CA ILE A 93 -3.72 29.49 50.78
C ILE A 93 -2.67 30.53 51.17
N ASN A 94 -1.43 30.09 51.38
CA ASN A 94 -0.28 30.97 51.62
C ASN A 94 0.70 30.87 50.45
N VAL A 95 1.35 31.99 50.12
CA VAL A 95 2.23 32.13 48.95
C VAL A 95 3.48 32.90 49.35
N GLY A 96 4.63 32.53 48.77
CA GLY A 96 5.89 33.25 48.95
C GLY A 96 6.84 33.04 47.77
N ASP A 97 8.05 33.58 47.86
CA ASP A 97 9.11 33.36 46.86
C ASP A 97 9.41 31.86 46.70
N PHE A 98 8.91 31.27 45.62
CA PHE A 98 9.03 29.83 45.33
C PHE A 98 8.43 28.92 46.40
N TYR A 99 7.30 29.35 46.99
CA TYR A 99 6.53 28.62 47.99
C TYR A 99 5.03 28.75 47.76
N LEU A 100 4.33 27.62 47.78
CA LEU A 100 2.88 27.48 47.83
C LEU A 100 2.52 26.59 49.01
N ALA A 101 1.56 27.01 49.84
CA ALA A 101 0.95 26.14 50.83
C ALA A 101 -0.57 26.19 50.78
N LEU A 102 -1.16 25.01 50.84
CA LEU A 102 -2.60 24.80 50.94
C LEU A 102 -2.91 24.15 52.29
N THR A 103 -3.72 24.81 53.11
CA THR A 103 -4.32 24.23 54.32
C THR A 103 -5.78 23.90 54.05
N LEU A 104 -6.20 22.66 54.29
CA LEU A 104 -7.58 22.21 54.23
C LEU A 104 -8.08 21.96 55.67
N HIS A 105 -9.19 22.57 56.07
CA HIS A 105 -9.78 22.38 57.41
C HIS A 105 -10.85 21.27 57.40
N ASN A 106 -10.78 20.39 58.41
CA ASN A 106 -11.58 19.16 58.52
C ASN A 106 -11.53 18.28 57.24
N PRO A 107 -10.33 17.83 56.82
CA PRO A 107 -10.14 16.97 55.64
C PRO A 107 -10.93 15.66 55.72
N SER A 108 -11.43 15.22 54.57
CA SER A 108 -12.30 14.04 54.39
C SER A 108 -11.58 12.91 53.64
N LYS A 109 -12.24 11.74 53.46
CA LYS A 109 -11.71 10.65 52.61
C LYS A 109 -11.47 11.08 51.14
N PHE A 110 -12.01 12.21 50.69
CA PHE A 110 -11.73 12.79 49.38
C PHE A 110 -10.35 13.49 49.32
N ASP A 111 -9.85 13.98 50.45
CA ASP A 111 -8.62 14.77 50.54
C ASP A 111 -7.36 13.90 50.77
N ALA A 112 -7.56 12.62 51.13
CA ALA A 112 -6.55 11.56 51.07
C ALA A 112 -6.25 11.18 49.61
N ARG A 113 -5.32 11.89 48.97
CA ARG A 113 -4.90 11.67 47.57
C ARG A 113 -3.39 11.89 47.43
N VAL A 114 -2.85 11.53 46.26
CA VAL A 114 -1.50 11.91 45.86
C VAL A 114 -1.48 13.38 45.46
N TYR A 115 -0.65 14.19 46.12
CA TYR A 115 -0.38 15.56 45.72
C TYR A 115 0.95 15.65 44.99
N ARG A 116 1.04 16.59 44.03
CA ARG A 116 2.18 16.78 43.13
C ARG A 116 2.56 18.26 43.08
N CYS A 117 3.80 18.53 43.46
CA CYS A 117 4.47 19.81 43.29
C CYS A 117 5.29 19.76 41.99
N LYS A 118 5.13 20.74 41.11
CA LYS A 118 5.85 20.86 39.84
C LYS A 118 6.45 22.26 39.72
N ALA A 119 7.73 22.36 39.37
CA ALA A 119 8.37 23.60 38.94
C ALA A 119 8.70 23.53 37.45
N GLU A 120 8.40 24.58 36.70
CA GLU A 120 8.70 24.69 35.27
C GLU A 120 9.64 25.86 35.02
N GLY A 121 10.52 25.75 34.03
CA GLY A 121 11.55 26.76 33.78
C GLY A 121 12.38 26.48 32.54
N ASP A 122 13.37 27.34 32.29
CA ASP A 122 14.38 27.11 31.26
C ASP A 122 15.61 26.41 31.82
N THR A 123 16.15 25.45 31.06
CA THR A 123 17.48 24.87 31.29
C THR A 123 18.60 25.89 30.98
N PRO A 124 19.87 25.61 31.35
CA PRO A 124 21.03 26.39 30.89
C PRO A 124 21.23 26.49 29.36
N GLN A 125 20.41 25.80 28.57
CA GLN A 125 20.44 25.79 27.10
C GLN A 125 19.26 26.55 26.49
N GLY A 126 18.42 27.21 27.31
CA GLY A 126 17.24 27.96 26.85
C GLY A 126 16.05 27.09 26.44
N THR A 127 16.06 25.80 26.77
CA THR A 127 14.93 24.88 26.51
C THR A 127 14.01 24.80 27.73
N ASN A 128 12.69 24.78 27.51
CA ASN A 128 11.73 24.55 28.60
C ASN A 128 11.92 23.14 29.17
N SER A 129 11.93 23.02 30.49
CA SER A 129 11.96 21.76 31.25
C SER A 129 11.15 21.90 32.54
N SER A 130 10.94 20.79 33.26
CA SER A 130 10.23 20.81 34.53
C SER A 130 10.63 19.68 35.47
N SER A 131 10.72 20.00 36.76
CA SER A 131 10.96 19.04 37.84
C SER A 131 9.67 18.79 38.63
N VAL A 132 9.50 17.57 39.15
CA VAL A 132 8.25 17.10 39.74
C VAL A 132 8.53 16.22 40.95
N VAL A 133 7.86 16.48 42.08
CA VAL A 133 7.85 15.60 43.27
C VAL A 133 6.41 15.34 43.72
N LYS A 134 6.16 14.14 44.28
CA LYS A 134 4.84 13.65 44.69
C LYS A 134 4.89 13.05 46.09
N THR A 135 3.83 13.24 46.87
CA THR A 135 3.62 12.62 48.19
C THR A 135 2.14 12.18 48.31
N GLU A 136 1.89 11.02 48.92
CA GLU A 136 0.54 10.51 49.18
C GLU A 136 0.06 10.88 50.59
N VAL A 137 -1.24 11.12 50.74
CA VAL A 137 -1.92 11.25 52.03
C VAL A 137 -2.82 10.05 52.25
N HIS A 138 -2.48 9.18 53.21
CA HIS A 138 -3.24 7.97 53.48
C HIS A 138 -4.47 8.23 54.37
N TYR A 139 -5.53 7.41 54.23
CA TYR A 139 -6.72 7.48 55.09
C TYR A 139 -6.75 6.30 56.08
N THR A 140 -7.00 6.57 57.36
CA THR A 140 -7.00 5.54 58.43
C THR A 140 -8.34 5.43 59.15
N ILE A 141 -8.69 4.20 59.55
CA ILE A 141 -9.91 3.87 60.32
C ILE A 141 -9.46 3.21 61.63
N ASN A 142 -9.62 3.91 62.76
CA ASN A 142 -9.24 3.39 64.07
C ASN A 142 -10.44 2.73 64.76
N SER A 143 -10.72 1.47 64.42
CA SER A 143 -11.83 0.70 65.01
C SER A 143 -11.62 0.30 66.47
N THR A 144 -10.38 0.34 66.97
CA THR A 144 -10.00 -0.19 68.29
C THR A 144 -10.65 0.56 69.45
N ALA A 145 -10.85 1.88 69.33
CA ALA A 145 -11.43 2.70 70.39
C ALA A 145 -12.93 2.45 70.63
N LEU A 146 -13.67 1.93 69.64
CA LEU A 146 -15.13 1.71 69.73
C LEU A 146 -15.50 0.36 70.34
N VAL A 147 -14.62 -0.65 70.24
CA VAL A 147 -14.92 -2.01 70.71
C VAL A 147 -14.90 -2.11 72.24
N GLU A 148 -13.99 -1.39 72.89
CA GLU A 148 -13.75 -1.53 74.34
C GLU A 148 -14.86 -0.91 75.19
N GLU A 149 -15.46 0.20 74.75
CA GLU A 149 -16.58 0.83 75.45
C GLU A 149 -17.87 0.00 75.35
N ILE A 150 -18.12 -0.64 74.20
CA ILE A 150 -19.25 -1.57 74.02
C ILE A 150 -19.12 -2.79 74.95
N ARG A 151 -17.89 -3.20 75.27
CA ARG A 151 -17.63 -4.32 76.19
C ARG A 151 -18.04 -4.00 77.63
N ARG A 152 -17.98 -2.72 78.02
CA ARG A 152 -18.23 -2.22 79.38
C ARG A 152 -19.72 -2.08 79.72
N LEU A 153 -20.58 -1.97 78.70
CA LEU A 153 -22.03 -1.72 78.86
C LEU A 153 -22.88 -3.00 78.87
N LYS A 154 -22.28 -4.19 79.00
CA LYS A 154 -22.94 -5.47 78.68
C LYS A 154 -23.05 -6.48 79.82
N GLU A 155 -22.76 -6.09 81.06
CA GLU A 155 -22.75 -6.99 82.22
C GLU A 155 -23.97 -6.86 83.17
N ASP A 156 -24.79 -5.81 83.07
CA ASP A 156 -25.86 -5.51 84.06
C ASP A 156 -27.28 -6.07 83.72
N GLU A 157 -27.61 -6.33 82.45
CA GLU A 157 -28.95 -6.81 82.05
C GLU A 157 -29.08 -8.35 82.07
N ASN A 158 -29.08 -8.96 83.26
CA ASN A 158 -29.38 -10.40 83.39
C ASN A 158 -30.13 -10.81 84.67
N LYS A 159 -31.11 -10.01 85.07
CA LYS A 159 -32.13 -10.35 86.08
C LYS A 159 -33.52 -9.93 85.64
N ASP A 160 -34.24 -10.84 84.98
CA ASP A 160 -35.42 -11.50 85.57
C ASP A 160 -36.19 -12.30 84.52
N LYS A 161 -36.49 -13.57 84.84
CA LYS A 161 -37.34 -14.45 84.03
C LYS A 161 -38.53 -14.90 84.88
N CYS A 162 -39.74 -14.72 84.36
CA CYS A 162 -40.90 -15.49 84.81
C CYS A 162 -41.82 -15.86 83.64
N PHE A 163 -42.22 -17.13 83.59
CA PHE A 163 -43.23 -17.67 82.68
C PHE A 163 -44.50 -17.98 83.47
N PRO A 164 -45.70 -17.61 82.99
CA PRO A 164 -46.94 -18.25 83.40
C PRO A 164 -47.01 -19.70 82.88
N LYS A 165 -47.69 -20.58 83.61
CA LYS A 165 -47.83 -22.00 83.26
C LYS A 165 -49.02 -22.23 82.30
N LYS A 166 -49.00 -23.36 81.59
CA LYS A 166 -50.24 -23.97 81.10
C LYS A 166 -51.03 -24.53 82.28
N GLU A 167 -52.35 -24.41 82.23
CA GLU A 167 -53.26 -25.28 82.98
C GLU A 167 -53.84 -26.32 82.01
N GLU A 168 -53.88 -27.58 82.46
CA GLU A 168 -54.55 -28.66 81.74
C GLU A 168 -55.96 -28.81 82.32
N ILE A 169 -56.98 -28.86 81.46
CA ILE A 169 -58.35 -29.19 81.88
C ILE A 169 -58.64 -30.63 81.50
N THR A 170 -59.04 -31.41 82.51
CA THR A 170 -59.30 -32.84 82.43
C THR A 170 -60.51 -33.20 81.58
N GLY A 171 -60.50 -34.43 81.03
CA GLY A 171 -61.49 -34.89 80.06
C GLY A 171 -62.95 -34.85 80.53
N TYR A 172 -63.81 -34.38 79.63
CA TYR A 172 -65.26 -34.61 79.61
C TYR A 172 -65.62 -35.10 78.21
N TYR A 173 -66.67 -35.92 78.09
CA TYR A 173 -67.14 -36.49 76.82
C TYR A 173 -67.22 -35.44 75.70
N GLN A 174 -66.29 -35.51 74.74
CA GLN A 174 -66.30 -34.65 73.56
C GLN A 174 -67.32 -35.19 72.57
N ARG A 175 -68.45 -34.48 72.43
CA ARG A 175 -69.17 -34.42 71.15
C ARG A 175 -68.36 -33.57 70.17
N SER A 176 -68.58 -33.74 68.87
CA SER A 176 -68.05 -32.83 67.84
C SER A 176 -68.45 -31.37 68.13
N ARG A 177 -67.53 -30.42 67.96
CA ARG A 177 -67.72 -29.02 68.38
C ARG A 177 -67.11 -28.04 67.40
N LEU A 178 -67.73 -26.87 67.30
CA LEU A 178 -67.11 -25.71 66.65
C LEU A 178 -66.08 -25.09 67.61
N HIS A 179 -64.92 -24.72 67.10
CA HIS A 179 -63.86 -24.03 67.83
C HIS A 179 -63.45 -22.77 67.09
N PHE A 180 -63.35 -21.65 67.80
CA PHE A 180 -62.90 -20.38 67.23
C PHE A 180 -61.74 -19.84 68.07
N VAL A 181 -60.59 -19.60 67.41
CA VAL A 181 -59.35 -19.15 68.04
C VAL A 181 -58.74 -17.96 67.29
N ALA A 182 -57.96 -17.15 68.01
CA ALA A 182 -57.27 -15.98 67.49
C ALA A 182 -55.78 -16.01 67.86
N SER A 183 -54.90 -15.44 67.02
CA SER A 183 -53.47 -15.30 67.33
C SER A 183 -53.23 -14.49 68.60
N SER A 184 -54.06 -13.48 68.85
CA SER A 184 -54.20 -12.78 70.14
C SER A 184 -55.62 -12.23 70.30
N ARG A 185 -56.04 -11.98 71.54
CA ARG A 185 -57.27 -11.24 71.87
C ARG A 185 -57.05 -9.72 71.98
N ILE A 186 -55.79 -9.29 72.14
CA ILE A 186 -55.37 -7.89 72.16
C ILE A 186 -54.32 -7.72 71.05
N VAL A 187 -54.56 -6.81 70.12
CA VAL A 187 -53.77 -6.64 68.89
C VAL A 187 -53.28 -5.20 68.81
N THR A 188 -51.99 -4.99 68.58
CA THR A 188 -51.45 -3.63 68.45
C THR A 188 -51.76 -3.05 67.07
N GLU A 189 -52.45 -1.91 67.04
CA GLU A 189 -52.90 -1.22 65.83
C GLU A 189 -51.74 -0.95 64.87
N LEU A 190 -51.95 -1.22 63.58
CA LEU A 190 -50.97 -1.19 62.49
C LEU A 190 -49.76 -2.14 62.60
N LEU A 191 -49.40 -2.65 63.78
CA LEU A 191 -48.16 -3.43 64.01
C LEU A 191 -48.38 -4.95 64.00
N ASP A 192 -49.35 -5.45 64.75
CA ASP A 192 -49.54 -6.91 64.91
C ASP A 192 -50.51 -7.48 63.86
N PRO A 193 -50.22 -8.68 63.30
CA PRO A 193 -51.17 -9.41 62.47
C PRO A 193 -52.15 -10.22 63.32
N LEU A 194 -53.45 -10.08 63.04
CA LEU A 194 -54.48 -10.94 63.59
C LEU A 194 -54.73 -12.11 62.64
N THR A 195 -54.55 -13.34 63.14
CA THR A 195 -55.07 -14.55 62.49
C THR A 195 -56.29 -15.02 63.27
N LEU A 196 -57.43 -15.11 62.60
CA LEU A 196 -58.66 -15.74 63.11
C LEU A 196 -58.79 -17.10 62.43
N LYS A 197 -58.81 -18.18 63.21
CA LYS A 197 -59.04 -19.54 62.73
C LYS A 197 -60.30 -20.11 63.39
N CYS A 198 -61.26 -20.49 62.57
CA CYS A 198 -62.38 -21.30 63.03
C CYS A 198 -62.28 -22.70 62.42
N PHE A 199 -62.55 -23.73 63.21
CA PHE A 199 -62.55 -25.11 62.77
C PHE A 199 -63.64 -25.91 63.48
N PHE A 200 -64.27 -26.84 62.77
CA PHE A 200 -65.19 -27.81 63.35
C PHE A 200 -64.41 -29.10 63.64
N GLN A 201 -64.26 -29.41 64.92
CA GLN A 201 -63.58 -30.61 65.38
C GLN A 201 -64.55 -31.79 65.42
N VAL A 202 -64.21 -32.85 64.69
CA VAL A 202 -64.98 -34.11 64.67
C VAL A 202 -64.51 -35.01 65.81
N SER A 203 -65.44 -35.54 66.61
CA SER A 203 -65.11 -36.44 67.72
C SER A 203 -65.14 -37.91 67.29
N ASN A 204 -63.99 -38.57 67.44
CA ASN A 204 -63.71 -39.92 66.94
C ASN A 204 -64.39 -41.08 67.73
N LEU A 205 -65.50 -40.78 68.42
CA LEU A 205 -66.21 -41.69 69.34
C LEU A 205 -67.74 -41.64 69.22
N ASP A 206 -68.31 -40.72 68.41
CA ASP A 206 -69.77 -40.52 68.27
C ASP A 206 -70.31 -41.15 66.97
N SER A 207 -70.09 -42.46 66.78
CA SER A 207 -70.41 -43.25 65.55
C SER A 207 -71.90 -43.44 65.24
N VAL A 208 -72.74 -42.49 65.67
CA VAL A 208 -74.20 -42.44 65.52
C VAL A 208 -74.66 -41.11 64.90
N HIS A 209 -73.81 -40.08 64.92
CA HIS A 209 -74.13 -38.73 64.41
C HIS A 209 -72.97 -38.16 63.58
N ASN A 210 -72.77 -38.70 62.39
CA ASN A 210 -71.80 -38.18 61.43
C ASN A 210 -72.27 -36.81 60.92
N PHE A 211 -71.57 -35.75 61.30
CA PHE A 211 -71.87 -34.37 60.90
C PHE A 211 -71.03 -33.95 59.69
N THR A 212 -71.69 -33.58 58.60
CA THR A 212 -71.05 -33.00 57.41
C THR A 212 -71.13 -31.48 57.45
N VAL A 213 -70.00 -30.79 57.32
CA VAL A 213 -69.97 -29.31 57.33
C VAL A 213 -70.32 -28.79 55.93
N GLN A 214 -71.47 -28.13 55.81
CA GLN A 214 -71.97 -27.61 54.53
C GLN A 214 -71.46 -26.19 54.25
N PHE A 215 -71.30 -25.39 55.32
CA PHE A 215 -70.94 -23.98 55.25
C PHE A 215 -70.25 -23.54 56.56
N LEU A 216 -69.11 -22.84 56.43
CA LEU A 216 -68.35 -22.24 57.53
C LEU A 216 -68.20 -20.73 57.29
N TYR A 217 -68.33 -19.92 58.33
CA TYR A 217 -68.21 -18.47 58.21
C TYR A 217 -67.59 -17.82 59.44
N ILE A 218 -67.01 -16.64 59.24
CA ILE A 218 -66.65 -15.67 60.28
C ILE A 218 -67.39 -14.36 59.97
N LEU A 219 -68.02 -13.77 60.99
CA LEU A 219 -68.66 -12.45 60.98
C LEU A 219 -67.96 -11.51 61.97
N HIS A 220 -68.14 -10.20 61.80
CA HIS A 220 -67.81 -9.15 62.76
C HIS A 220 -69.07 -8.32 63.09
N GLU A 221 -69.31 -8.02 64.38
CA GLU A 221 -70.61 -7.52 64.86
C GLU A 221 -71.12 -6.23 64.18
N THR A 222 -70.21 -5.36 63.72
CA THR A 222 -70.55 -4.13 62.98
C THR A 222 -70.16 -4.14 61.50
N LYS A 223 -69.35 -5.11 61.04
CA LYS A 223 -68.82 -5.14 59.66
C LYS A 223 -69.43 -6.25 58.79
N GLY A 224 -70.33 -7.06 59.35
CA GLY A 224 -71.01 -8.13 58.62
C GLY A 224 -70.11 -9.34 58.41
N VAL A 225 -70.08 -9.88 57.19
CA VAL A 225 -69.25 -11.05 56.86
C VAL A 225 -67.77 -10.65 56.80
N VAL A 226 -66.91 -11.49 57.38
CA VAL A 226 -65.44 -11.41 57.27
C VAL A 226 -64.95 -12.38 56.21
N ALA A 227 -65.34 -13.65 56.33
CA ALA A 227 -65.04 -14.71 55.39
C ALA A 227 -66.10 -15.81 55.43
N THR A 228 -66.39 -16.42 54.29
CA THR A 228 -67.37 -17.52 54.14
C THR A 228 -66.83 -18.58 53.19
N MET A 229 -67.12 -19.85 53.49
CA MET A 229 -66.75 -20.98 52.65
C MET A 229 -67.87 -22.02 52.62
N SER A 230 -68.27 -22.37 51.40
CA SER A 230 -69.30 -23.34 51.03
C SER A 230 -68.65 -24.55 50.37
N LYS A 231 -69.33 -25.70 50.41
CA LYS A 231 -68.87 -26.94 49.77
C LYS A 231 -68.46 -26.70 48.29
N ASN A 232 -67.23 -27.11 47.96
CA ASN A 232 -66.60 -26.98 46.63
C ASN A 232 -66.49 -25.53 46.09
N GLN A 233 -66.44 -24.52 46.96
CA GLN A 233 -66.18 -23.12 46.59
C GLN A 233 -64.97 -22.56 47.36
N PRO A 234 -64.15 -21.68 46.75
CA PRO A 234 -63.05 -21.03 47.45
C PRO A 234 -63.58 -20.10 48.56
N VAL A 235 -62.73 -19.78 49.55
CA VAL A 235 -63.09 -18.85 50.61
C VAL A 235 -63.35 -17.46 50.02
N LEU A 236 -64.58 -16.96 50.19
CA LEU A 236 -64.97 -15.62 49.82
C LEU A 236 -64.78 -14.68 51.01
N THR A 237 -64.24 -13.48 50.76
CA THR A 237 -64.14 -12.40 51.76
C THR A 237 -64.87 -11.16 51.25
N THR A 238 -65.42 -10.36 52.17
CA THR A 238 -66.35 -9.26 51.86
C THR A 238 -65.91 -7.91 52.44
N ILE A 239 -64.72 -7.87 53.03
CA ILE A 239 -64.04 -6.66 53.49
C ILE A 239 -62.84 -6.47 52.54
N ASN A 240 -62.60 -5.23 52.09
CA ASN A 240 -61.64 -4.88 51.02
C ASN A 240 -60.36 -5.73 50.97
N GLU A 241 -60.12 -6.33 49.80
CA GLU A 241 -59.09 -7.35 49.53
C GLU A 241 -57.66 -6.91 49.91
N ASN A 242 -57.36 -5.62 49.87
CA ASN A 242 -56.00 -5.06 50.03
C ASN A 242 -55.37 -5.23 51.43
N ASN A 243 -56.11 -5.60 52.48
CA ASN A 243 -55.59 -5.72 53.85
C ASN A 243 -55.29 -7.18 54.29
N PHE A 244 -55.80 -8.16 53.55
CA PHE A 244 -55.72 -9.57 53.90
C PHE A 244 -54.40 -10.17 53.34
N LYS A 245 -53.47 -10.58 54.20
CA LYS A 245 -52.20 -11.19 53.75
C LYS A 245 -52.30 -12.68 53.46
N ASN A 246 -53.28 -13.37 54.04
CA ASN A 246 -53.51 -14.80 53.81
C ASN A 246 -54.95 -15.16 54.12
N VAL A 247 -55.60 -15.91 53.24
CA VAL A 247 -56.94 -16.47 53.45
C VAL A 247 -56.90 -17.92 53.00
N LYS A 248 -57.30 -18.82 53.88
CA LYS A 248 -57.29 -20.27 53.64
C LYS A 248 -58.53 -20.90 54.24
N GLY A 249 -58.93 -22.04 53.69
CA GLY A 249 -59.99 -22.84 54.25
C GLY A 249 -60.15 -24.11 53.45
N GLU A 250 -60.60 -25.16 54.12
CA GLU A 250 -60.85 -26.46 53.52
C GLU A 250 -62.01 -27.14 54.24
N LEU A 251 -62.95 -27.69 53.47
CA LEU A 251 -64.08 -28.48 53.96
C LEU A 251 -63.81 -29.94 53.66
N PHE A 252 -63.67 -30.75 54.70
CA PHE A 252 -63.42 -32.18 54.61
C PHE A 252 -64.71 -32.97 54.83
N GLU A 253 -64.95 -33.98 53.98
CA GLU A 253 -66.09 -34.89 54.12
C GLU A 253 -65.79 -36.07 55.07
N ASN A 254 -64.51 -36.35 55.33
CA ASN A 254 -64.05 -37.54 56.05
C ASN A 254 -63.81 -37.26 57.54
N GLU A 255 -64.18 -38.22 58.38
CA GLU A 255 -64.21 -38.17 59.86
C GLU A 255 -62.85 -37.91 60.56
N LEU A 256 -61.75 -37.74 59.82
CA LEU A 256 -60.39 -37.63 60.35
C LEU A 256 -59.77 -36.22 60.24
N ASN A 257 -60.37 -35.30 59.47
CA ASN A 257 -59.82 -33.96 59.25
C ASN A 257 -60.81 -32.86 59.67
N ASP A 258 -60.38 -31.95 60.54
CA ASP A 258 -61.18 -30.81 60.98
C ASP A 258 -61.39 -29.79 59.85
N SER A 259 -62.65 -29.57 59.46
CA SER A 259 -63.01 -28.55 58.46
C SER A 259 -62.78 -27.15 59.02
N TYR A 260 -62.05 -26.28 58.32
CA TYR A 260 -61.60 -25.00 58.88
C TYR A 260 -61.60 -23.83 57.88
N ILE A 261 -61.68 -22.62 58.43
CA ILE A 261 -61.52 -21.34 57.74
C ILE A 261 -60.55 -20.46 58.56
N GLU A 262 -59.53 -19.93 57.91
CA GLU A 262 -58.41 -19.19 58.51
C GLU A 262 -58.12 -17.90 57.74
N VAL A 263 -58.11 -16.79 58.47
CA VAL A 263 -58.05 -15.44 57.90
C VAL A 263 -56.98 -14.66 58.63
N THR A 264 -55.95 -14.18 57.91
CA THR A 264 -54.85 -13.39 58.46
C THR A 264 -54.84 -11.97 57.92
N TRP A 265 -55.08 -11.02 58.80
CA TRP A 265 -55.07 -9.58 58.54
C TRP A 265 -53.72 -8.97 58.93
N SER A 266 -53.34 -7.89 58.25
CA SER A 266 -52.21 -7.05 58.66
C SER A 266 -52.59 -5.58 58.56
N HIS A 267 -51.97 -4.76 59.40
CA HIS A 267 -52.28 -3.35 59.57
C HIS A 267 -53.71 -3.11 60.10
N LEU A 268 -54.10 -3.85 61.14
CA LEU A 268 -55.42 -3.70 61.77
C LEU A 268 -55.63 -2.29 62.29
N LYS A 269 -56.89 -1.86 62.27
CA LYS A 269 -57.34 -0.56 62.80
C LYS A 269 -58.17 -0.74 64.06
N SER A 270 -58.17 0.26 64.93
CA SER A 270 -59.01 0.40 66.12
C SER A 270 -60.50 0.10 65.85
N SER A 271 -61.00 0.48 64.67
CA SER A 271 -62.34 0.14 64.14
C SER A 271 -62.62 -1.35 63.87
N GLU A 272 -61.64 -2.23 64.08
CA GLU A 272 -61.70 -3.70 63.92
C GLU A 272 -61.67 -4.40 65.28
N SER A 273 -61.71 -3.62 66.37
CA SER A 273 -62.14 -4.08 67.69
C SER A 273 -63.63 -4.43 67.66
N GLY A 274 -63.99 -5.52 68.32
CA GLY A 274 -65.36 -5.98 68.46
C GLY A 274 -65.48 -7.48 68.62
N LYS A 275 -66.73 -7.96 68.62
CA LYS A 275 -67.06 -9.38 68.62
C LYS A 275 -66.99 -9.93 67.20
N TYR A 276 -66.15 -10.92 67.03
CA TYR A 276 -66.15 -11.82 65.90
C TYR A 276 -66.94 -13.07 66.27
N PHE A 277 -67.76 -13.55 65.34
CA PHE A 277 -68.53 -14.78 65.49
C PHE A 277 -68.09 -15.75 64.40
N CYS A 278 -67.70 -16.96 64.78
CA CYS A 278 -67.72 -18.06 63.83
C CYS A 278 -69.09 -18.75 63.87
N GLY A 279 -69.53 -19.28 62.74
CA GLY A 279 -70.56 -20.32 62.73
C GLY A 279 -70.33 -21.35 61.66
N ALA A 280 -70.89 -22.54 61.91
CA ALA A 280 -70.90 -23.65 60.98
C ALA A 280 -72.34 -24.18 60.85
N HIS A 281 -72.78 -24.37 59.61
CA HIS A 281 -73.95 -25.19 59.32
C HIS A 281 -73.47 -26.61 59.06
N VAL A 282 -73.90 -27.52 59.94
CA VAL A 282 -73.62 -28.94 59.84
C VAL A 282 -74.92 -29.69 59.53
N THR A 283 -74.81 -30.83 58.86
CA THR A 283 -75.94 -31.72 58.59
C THR A 283 -75.59 -33.12 59.08
N ASP A 284 -76.46 -33.69 59.92
CA ASP A 284 -76.29 -35.04 60.44
C ASP A 284 -76.57 -36.12 59.37
N SER A 285 -76.27 -37.38 59.70
CA SER A 285 -76.53 -38.55 58.85
C SER A 285 -78.01 -38.84 58.55
N LYS A 286 -78.94 -38.08 59.12
CA LYS A 286 -80.40 -38.20 58.93
C LYS A 286 -80.96 -37.03 58.10
N GLY A 287 -80.13 -36.05 57.72
CA GLY A 287 -80.52 -34.86 56.98
C GLY A 287 -80.95 -33.67 57.86
N THR A 288 -80.83 -33.78 59.19
CA THR A 288 -81.11 -32.68 60.12
C THR A 288 -79.96 -31.67 60.05
N SER A 289 -80.27 -30.40 59.76
CA SER A 289 -79.25 -29.33 59.81
C SER A 289 -79.24 -28.63 61.16
N GLU A 290 -78.07 -28.53 61.77
CA GLU A 290 -77.79 -27.78 62.99
C GLU A 290 -76.85 -26.60 62.68
N ARG A 291 -77.01 -25.48 63.41
CA ARG A 291 -76.17 -24.29 63.27
C ARG A 291 -75.41 -24.01 64.56
N LEU A 292 -74.14 -24.38 64.56
CA LEU A 292 -73.21 -24.12 65.66
C LEU A 292 -72.63 -22.70 65.51
N ASN A 293 -72.39 -22.01 66.63
CA ASN A 293 -71.75 -20.70 66.65
C ASN A 293 -70.79 -20.59 67.85
N GLU A 294 -69.69 -19.86 67.65
CA GLU A 294 -68.69 -19.53 68.67
C GLU A 294 -68.30 -18.05 68.58
N MET A 295 -67.85 -17.44 69.67
CA MET A 295 -67.61 -15.98 69.74
C MET A 295 -66.29 -15.62 70.41
N LEU A 296 -65.54 -14.72 69.77
CA LEU A 296 -64.36 -14.08 70.31
C LEU A 296 -64.53 -12.56 70.30
N THR A 297 -64.21 -11.91 71.42
CA THR A 297 -63.99 -10.46 71.44
C THR A 297 -62.52 -10.18 71.19
N ILE A 298 -62.22 -9.32 70.22
CA ILE A 298 -60.88 -8.83 69.89
C ILE A 298 -60.82 -7.34 70.20
N THR A 299 -59.75 -6.90 70.86
CA THR A 299 -59.49 -5.48 71.15
C THR A 299 -58.27 -5.04 70.36
N VAL A 300 -58.43 -4.07 69.47
CA VAL A 300 -57.31 -3.45 68.74
C VAL A 300 -56.92 -2.17 69.47
N THR A 301 -55.75 -2.18 70.12
CA THR A 301 -55.22 -1.07 70.93
C THR A 301 -54.15 -0.31 70.16
N GLY A 302 -54.16 1.02 70.22
CA GLY A 302 -53.10 1.84 69.63
C GLY A 302 -51.70 1.49 70.19
N PRO A 303 -50.63 1.62 69.40
CA PRO A 303 -49.28 1.23 69.79
C PRO A 303 -48.75 2.05 70.97
N THR A 304 -48.06 1.38 71.90
CA THR A 304 -47.37 2.07 73.00
C THR A 304 -46.05 2.66 72.52
N LEU A 305 -45.46 3.56 73.33
CA LEU A 305 -44.12 4.08 73.08
C LEU A 305 -43.07 2.96 73.01
N GLU A 306 -43.23 1.89 73.79
CA GLU A 306 -42.30 0.75 73.79
C GLU A 306 -42.36 -0.03 72.47
N ASP A 307 -43.55 -0.18 71.89
CA ASP A 307 -43.73 -0.90 70.62
C ASP A 307 -43.17 -0.10 69.44
N LEU A 308 -43.35 1.23 69.47
CA LEU A 308 -42.70 2.13 68.53
C LEU A 308 -41.17 2.09 68.66
N VAL A 309 -40.62 1.99 69.89
CA VAL A 309 -39.18 1.81 70.12
C VAL A 309 -38.69 0.47 69.56
N LYS A 310 -39.41 -0.64 69.76
CA LYS A 310 -39.07 -1.96 69.17
C LYS A 310 -39.06 -1.92 67.64
N VAL A 311 -39.98 -1.18 67.01
CA VAL A 311 -40.01 -0.96 65.55
C VAL A 311 -38.83 -0.11 65.10
N LEU A 312 -38.53 1.00 65.79
CA LEU A 312 -37.39 1.87 65.49
C LEU A 312 -36.05 1.11 65.61
N GLN A 313 -35.87 0.28 66.63
CA GLN A 313 -34.68 -0.57 66.78
C GLN A 313 -34.50 -1.54 65.60
N LYS A 314 -35.58 -2.19 65.13
CA LYS A 314 -35.55 -3.07 63.95
C LYS A 314 -35.17 -2.29 62.68
N LEU A 315 -35.77 -1.11 62.47
CA LEU A 315 -35.47 -0.26 61.31
C LEU A 315 -34.05 0.29 61.32
N LEU A 316 -33.49 0.60 62.50
CA LEU A 316 -32.08 1.01 62.64
C LEU A 316 -31.12 -0.16 62.33
N ALA A 317 -31.38 -1.35 62.87
CA ALA A 317 -30.57 -2.54 62.59
C ALA A 317 -30.61 -2.93 61.10
N GLN A 318 -31.77 -2.83 60.45
CA GLN A 318 -31.90 -3.05 59.01
C GLN A 318 -31.10 -1.99 58.22
N LYS A 319 -31.25 -0.70 58.55
CA LYS A 319 -30.52 0.41 57.92
C LYS A 319 -29.00 0.23 57.98
N ASP A 320 -28.45 -0.27 59.09
CA ASP A 320 -27.01 -0.47 59.23
C ASP A 320 -26.49 -1.68 58.43
N GLU A 321 -27.29 -2.74 58.25
CA GLU A 321 -26.96 -3.86 57.36
C GLU A 321 -27.12 -3.49 55.87
N ASP A 322 -28.16 -2.74 55.50
CA ASP A 322 -28.34 -2.17 54.15
C ASP A 322 -27.15 -1.28 53.75
N LYS A 323 -26.71 -0.39 54.66
CA LYS A 323 -25.53 0.48 54.52
C LYS A 323 -24.21 -0.30 54.41
N LYS A 324 -24.14 -1.49 55.01
CA LYS A 324 -22.98 -2.39 54.91
C LYS A 324 -22.96 -3.10 53.54
N ILE A 325 -24.12 -3.50 53.02
CA ILE A 325 -24.28 -4.03 51.65
C ILE A 325 -23.95 -2.95 50.61
N GLU A 326 -24.45 -1.72 50.78
CA GLU A 326 -24.12 -0.56 49.96
C GLU A 326 -22.61 -0.34 49.88
N LYS A 327 -21.92 -0.33 51.03
CA LYS A 327 -20.46 -0.16 51.11
C LYS A 327 -19.68 -1.28 50.42
N GLU A 328 -20.18 -2.53 50.43
CA GLU A 328 -19.53 -3.61 49.68
C GLU A 328 -19.76 -3.47 48.18
N ASN A 329 -20.97 -3.09 47.75
CA ASN A 329 -21.29 -2.84 46.35
C ASN A 329 -20.46 -1.69 45.76
N ILE A 330 -20.24 -0.59 46.50
CA ILE A 330 -19.33 0.49 46.10
C ILE A 330 -17.92 -0.06 45.86
N LYS A 331 -17.38 -0.87 46.78
CA LYS A 331 -16.05 -1.48 46.60
C LYS A 331 -15.97 -2.40 45.36
N ARG A 332 -17.07 -3.06 44.99
CA ARG A 332 -17.16 -3.87 43.75
C ARG A 332 -17.20 -2.98 42.50
N ILE A 333 -17.79 -1.79 42.58
CA ILE A 333 -17.78 -0.79 41.50
C ILE A 333 -16.36 -0.23 41.32
N ASP A 334 -15.66 0.16 42.40
CA ASP A 334 -14.26 0.63 42.34
C ASP A 334 -13.33 -0.35 41.58
N ASP A 335 -13.50 -1.66 41.82
CA ASP A 335 -12.77 -2.75 41.15
C ASP A 335 -13.18 -2.94 39.68
N LEU A 336 -14.46 -2.77 39.35
CA LEU A 336 -14.95 -2.80 37.97
C LEU A 336 -14.46 -1.59 37.15
N GLU A 337 -14.46 -0.39 37.73
CA GLU A 337 -13.88 0.81 37.12
C GLU A 337 -12.38 0.61 36.88
N THR A 338 -11.64 0.08 37.86
CA THR A 338 -10.21 -0.26 37.71
C THR A 338 -9.98 -1.24 36.55
N LYS A 339 -10.85 -2.24 36.38
CA LYS A 339 -10.79 -3.19 35.25
C LYS A 339 -11.13 -2.53 33.91
N GLN A 340 -12.15 -1.68 33.84
CA GLN A 340 -12.49 -0.88 32.66
C GLN A 340 -11.31 0.02 32.24
N LEU A 341 -10.66 0.66 33.21
CA LEU A 341 -9.50 1.53 33.01
C LEU A 341 -8.25 0.79 32.51
N ASN A 342 -8.17 -0.53 32.73
CA ASN A 342 -7.14 -1.39 32.12
C ASN A 342 -7.54 -1.87 30.72
N ILE A 343 -8.83 -2.19 30.50
CA ILE A 343 -9.37 -2.55 29.17
C ILE A 343 -9.19 -1.40 28.17
N ILE A 344 -9.35 -0.15 28.60
CA ILE A 344 -9.07 1.03 27.78
C ILE A 344 -7.59 1.08 27.37
N SER A 345 -6.65 0.87 28.31
CA SER A 345 -5.21 0.83 27.98
C SER A 345 -4.88 -0.26 26.95
N ILE A 346 -5.44 -1.46 27.12
CA ILE A 346 -5.24 -2.59 26.19
C ILE A 346 -5.84 -2.28 24.82
N LYS A 347 -6.97 -1.57 24.75
CA LYS A 347 -7.56 -1.11 23.48
C LYS A 347 -6.65 -0.11 22.78
N ASP A 348 -6.07 0.84 23.50
CA ASP A 348 -5.21 1.87 22.91
C ASP A 348 -3.88 1.26 22.42
N ASP A 349 -3.34 0.25 23.12
CA ASP A 349 -2.23 -0.59 22.63
C ASP A 349 -2.63 -1.34 21.33
N ILE A 350 -3.82 -1.94 21.27
CA ILE A 350 -4.33 -2.63 20.08
C ILE A 350 -4.50 -1.67 18.90
N ASP A 351 -5.05 -0.48 19.11
CA ASP A 351 -5.20 0.55 18.07
C ASP A 351 -3.82 1.02 17.54
N SER A 352 -2.81 1.13 18.42
CA SER A 352 -1.42 1.38 18.04
C SER A 352 -0.84 0.23 17.19
N TYR A 353 -1.06 -1.04 17.55
CA TYR A 353 -0.64 -2.18 16.72
C TYR A 353 -1.37 -2.20 15.36
N ILE A 354 -2.65 -1.82 15.30
CA ILE A 354 -3.41 -1.71 14.04
C ILE A 354 -2.82 -0.61 13.14
N GLN A 355 -2.45 0.56 13.67
CA GLN A 355 -1.79 1.62 12.90
C GLN A 355 -0.44 1.15 12.33
N ASN A 356 0.38 0.47 13.13
CA ASN A 356 1.66 -0.08 12.68
C ASN A 356 1.47 -1.16 11.59
N MET A 357 0.48 -2.04 11.73
CA MET A 357 0.14 -3.05 10.72
C MET A 357 -0.33 -2.42 9.40
N ASN A 358 -1.09 -1.32 9.45
CA ASN A 358 -1.48 -0.58 8.24
C ASN A 358 -0.26 0.08 7.56
N LYS A 359 0.67 0.68 8.33
CA LYS A 359 1.91 1.23 7.77
C LYS A 359 2.76 0.17 7.07
N ILE A 360 2.93 -1.01 7.69
CA ILE A 360 3.66 -2.15 7.10
C ILE A 360 2.98 -2.63 5.80
N LYS A 361 1.65 -2.67 5.77
CA LYS A 361 0.85 -3.03 4.59
C LYS A 361 1.05 -2.02 3.44
N ASP A 362 1.14 -0.73 3.73
CA ASP A 362 1.35 0.30 2.71
C ASP A 362 2.80 0.33 2.20
N GLU A 363 3.79 0.11 3.07
CA GLU A 363 5.18 -0.13 2.67
C GLU A 363 5.30 -1.35 1.76
N LEU A 364 4.62 -2.46 2.08
CA LEU A 364 4.56 -3.67 1.25
C LEU A 364 3.87 -3.42 -0.10
N ASN A 365 2.81 -2.61 -0.13
CA ASN A 365 2.16 -2.20 -1.38
C ASN A 365 3.09 -1.37 -2.27
N SER A 366 3.87 -0.45 -1.69
CA SER A 366 4.89 0.32 -2.41
C SER A 366 5.98 -0.59 -2.99
N GLN A 367 6.52 -1.51 -2.18
CA GLN A 367 7.52 -2.49 -2.64
C GLN A 367 6.98 -3.36 -3.79
N LYS A 368 5.71 -3.79 -3.71
CA LYS A 368 5.04 -4.55 -4.76
C LYS A 368 4.93 -3.76 -6.08
N GLN A 369 4.72 -2.45 -6.04
CA GLN A 369 4.72 -1.59 -7.23
C GLN A 369 6.14 -1.47 -7.82
N SER A 370 7.17 -1.26 -7.00
CA SER A 370 8.57 -1.23 -7.45
C SER A 370 9.00 -2.54 -8.11
N ILE A 371 8.61 -3.69 -7.54
CA ILE A 371 8.85 -5.02 -8.11
C ILE A 371 8.13 -5.22 -9.46
N SER A 372 6.99 -4.55 -9.69
CA SER A 372 6.33 -4.56 -11.00
C SER A 372 7.15 -3.80 -12.04
N SER A 373 7.61 -2.57 -11.73
CA SER A 373 8.46 -1.79 -12.65
C SER A 373 9.71 -2.59 -13.04
N ILE A 374 10.43 -3.15 -12.05
CA ILE A 374 11.64 -3.95 -12.28
C ILE A 374 11.36 -5.17 -13.17
N ARG A 375 10.17 -5.78 -13.08
CA ARG A 375 9.76 -6.89 -13.94
C ARG A 375 9.51 -6.44 -15.38
N ASP A 376 8.88 -5.29 -15.57
CA ASP A 376 8.58 -4.75 -16.89
C ASP A 376 9.87 -4.22 -17.57
N ASP A 377 10.78 -3.60 -16.81
CA ASP A 377 12.13 -3.23 -17.25
C ASP A 377 12.96 -4.46 -17.67
N LEU A 378 12.92 -5.54 -16.88
CA LEU A 378 13.58 -6.82 -17.22
C LEU A 378 12.99 -7.45 -18.49
N ARG A 379 11.67 -7.32 -18.70
CA ARG A 379 10.99 -7.79 -19.92
C ARG A 379 11.44 -7.00 -21.16
N ASN A 380 11.52 -5.68 -21.06
CA ASN A 380 12.03 -4.80 -22.12
C ASN A 380 13.49 -5.13 -22.46
N ASN A 381 14.35 -5.29 -21.44
CA ASN A 381 15.74 -5.71 -21.62
C ASN A 381 15.86 -7.10 -22.27
N THR A 382 14.95 -8.03 -21.95
CA THR A 382 14.89 -9.34 -22.64
C THR A 382 14.55 -9.19 -24.12
N GLN A 383 13.64 -8.29 -24.48
CA GLN A 383 13.31 -8.00 -25.88
C GLN A 383 14.49 -7.35 -26.63
N HIS A 384 15.21 -6.41 -26.00
CA HIS A 384 16.44 -5.83 -26.58
C HIS A 384 17.53 -6.89 -26.79
N MET A 385 17.74 -7.80 -25.83
CA MET A 385 18.70 -8.91 -25.97
C MET A 385 18.34 -9.85 -27.11
N ASN A 386 17.05 -10.11 -27.35
CA ASN A 386 16.61 -10.90 -28.51
C ASN A 386 16.93 -10.17 -29.83
N SER A 387 16.61 -8.88 -29.94
CA SER A 387 16.94 -8.07 -31.14
C SER A 387 18.43 -8.07 -31.44
N ILE A 388 19.28 -7.90 -30.40
CA ILE A 388 20.74 -7.96 -30.55
C ILE A 388 21.19 -9.36 -31.00
N THR A 389 20.52 -10.42 -30.56
CA THR A 389 20.80 -11.79 -31.00
C THR A 389 20.46 -12.00 -32.47
N ASP A 390 19.33 -11.46 -32.93
CA ASP A 390 18.93 -11.51 -34.34
C ASP A 390 19.87 -10.68 -35.24
N ASP A 391 20.27 -9.48 -34.81
CA ASP A 391 21.29 -8.66 -35.49
C ASP A 391 22.65 -9.39 -35.59
N LEU A 392 23.07 -10.09 -34.53
CA LEU A 392 24.29 -10.90 -34.54
C LEU A 392 24.18 -12.11 -35.49
N ASN A 393 23.01 -12.74 -35.58
CA ASN A 393 22.77 -13.83 -36.54
C ASN A 393 22.83 -13.34 -37.99
N VAL A 394 22.21 -12.20 -38.30
CA VAL A 394 22.27 -11.55 -39.63
C VAL A 394 23.72 -11.19 -39.98
N ASN A 395 24.46 -10.57 -39.05
CA ASN A 395 25.87 -10.24 -39.26
C ASN A 395 26.75 -11.48 -39.44
N GLY A 396 26.47 -12.58 -38.73
CA GLY A 396 27.14 -13.87 -38.93
C GLY A 396 26.95 -14.43 -40.34
N GLN A 397 25.74 -14.34 -40.91
CA GLN A 397 25.48 -14.75 -42.28
C GLN A 397 26.11 -13.79 -43.31
N ASN A 398 26.13 -12.48 -43.05
CA ASN A 398 26.83 -11.51 -43.90
C ASN A 398 28.34 -11.78 -43.96
N LEU A 399 28.98 -12.05 -42.80
CA LEU A 399 30.40 -12.44 -42.73
C LEU A 399 30.69 -13.76 -43.46
N LYS A 400 29.74 -14.70 -43.48
CA LYS A 400 29.84 -15.92 -44.28
C LYS A 400 29.81 -15.62 -45.78
N ASN A 401 28.85 -14.82 -46.24
CA ASN A 401 28.75 -14.41 -47.66
C ASN A 401 30.06 -13.74 -48.13
N ILE A 402 30.56 -12.76 -47.36
CA ILE A 402 31.81 -12.04 -47.65
C ILE A 402 33.01 -13.01 -47.69
N LYS A 403 33.06 -13.99 -46.79
CA LYS A 403 34.12 -15.02 -46.79
C LYS A 403 34.08 -15.87 -48.06
N ASP A 404 32.90 -16.22 -48.55
CA ASP A 404 32.72 -17.03 -49.76
C ASP A 404 33.03 -16.22 -51.04
N GLU A 405 32.65 -14.93 -51.09
CA GLU A 405 33.09 -14.00 -52.15
C GLU A 405 34.63 -13.83 -52.18
N ILE A 406 35.28 -13.71 -51.02
CA ILE A 406 36.75 -13.65 -50.92
C ILE A 406 37.39 -14.96 -51.42
N ASN A 407 36.75 -16.11 -51.21
CA ASN A 407 37.22 -17.39 -51.73
C ASN A 407 37.13 -17.47 -53.27
N ILE A 408 36.00 -17.02 -53.85
CA ILE A 408 35.81 -16.91 -55.31
C ILE A 408 36.84 -15.95 -55.91
N ASN A 409 37.02 -14.77 -55.32
CA ASN A 409 38.01 -13.80 -55.79
C ASN A 409 39.46 -14.33 -55.71
N ARG A 410 39.79 -15.14 -54.69
CA ARG A 410 41.10 -15.83 -54.61
C ARG A 410 41.29 -16.83 -55.76
N GLN A 411 40.25 -17.56 -56.16
CA GLN A 411 40.29 -18.48 -57.31
C GLN A 411 40.46 -17.71 -58.63
N ASN A 412 39.71 -16.63 -58.82
CA ASN A 412 39.81 -15.76 -60.01
C ASN A 412 41.22 -15.17 -60.17
N ILE A 413 41.82 -14.65 -59.09
CA ILE A 413 43.20 -14.16 -59.07
C ILE A 413 44.20 -15.27 -59.42
N SER A 414 43.95 -16.52 -58.98
CA SER A 414 44.80 -17.66 -59.32
C SER A 414 44.71 -18.04 -60.81
N SER A 415 43.54 -17.91 -61.45
CA SER A 415 43.40 -18.11 -62.90
C SER A 415 44.15 -17.03 -63.67
N ILE A 416 43.89 -15.76 -63.35
CA ILE A 416 44.55 -14.60 -63.99
C ILE A 416 46.09 -14.71 -63.89
N LYS A 417 46.60 -15.21 -62.75
CA LYS A 417 48.05 -15.48 -62.59
C LYS A 417 48.58 -16.57 -63.52
N ALA A 418 47.80 -17.62 -63.80
CA ALA A 418 48.17 -18.67 -64.76
C ALA A 418 48.12 -18.15 -66.21
N ASP A 419 47.10 -17.35 -66.54
CA ASP A 419 46.96 -16.71 -67.86
C ASP A 419 48.11 -15.72 -68.13
N LEU A 420 48.48 -14.92 -67.12
CA LEU A 420 49.65 -14.01 -67.19
C LEU A 420 50.95 -14.79 -67.41
N ASN A 421 51.21 -15.86 -66.63
CA ASN A 421 52.40 -16.70 -66.83
C ASN A 421 52.45 -17.30 -68.25
N THR A 422 51.32 -17.77 -68.75
CA THR A 422 51.19 -18.34 -70.10
C THR A 422 51.46 -17.29 -71.18
N ASN A 423 51.04 -16.03 -70.96
CA ASN A 423 51.29 -14.94 -71.89
C ASN A 423 52.75 -14.43 -71.81
N THR A 424 53.39 -14.43 -70.65
CA THR A 424 54.84 -14.19 -70.51
C THR A 424 55.63 -15.20 -71.35
N GLN A 425 55.34 -16.50 -71.24
CA GLN A 425 56.01 -17.54 -72.04
C GLN A 425 55.83 -17.34 -73.55
N LYS A 426 54.66 -16.86 -74.01
CA LYS A 426 54.43 -16.51 -75.42
C LYS A 426 55.26 -15.29 -75.84
N ILE A 427 55.40 -14.28 -74.98
CA ILE A 427 56.23 -13.10 -75.24
C ILE A 427 57.71 -13.48 -75.31
N ASP A 428 58.18 -14.38 -74.44
CA ASP A 428 59.56 -14.90 -74.48
C ASP A 428 59.84 -15.63 -75.81
N LEU A 429 58.91 -16.50 -76.24
CA LEU A 429 59.00 -17.21 -77.54
C LEU A 429 59.00 -16.24 -78.74
N LEU A 430 58.11 -15.25 -78.74
CA LEU A 430 58.08 -14.21 -79.79
C LEU A 430 59.36 -13.37 -79.80
N THR A 431 59.93 -13.07 -78.64
CA THR A 431 61.19 -12.35 -78.49
C THR A 431 62.38 -13.18 -79.00
N GLY A 432 62.36 -14.50 -78.77
CA GLY A 432 63.32 -15.44 -79.36
C GLY A 432 63.24 -15.45 -80.90
N ASN A 433 62.04 -15.65 -81.44
CA ASN A 433 61.80 -15.67 -82.89
C ASN A 433 62.21 -14.35 -83.56
N PHE A 434 61.86 -13.20 -82.97
CA PHE A 434 62.25 -11.89 -83.49
C PHE A 434 63.78 -11.70 -83.51
N ASN A 435 64.49 -12.25 -82.52
CA ASN A 435 65.96 -12.24 -82.53
C ASN A 435 66.57 -13.17 -83.58
N SER A 436 65.97 -14.33 -83.87
CA SER A 436 66.40 -15.19 -84.99
C SER A 436 66.22 -14.48 -86.33
N ASN A 437 65.02 -13.95 -86.59
CA ASN A 437 64.72 -13.22 -87.82
C ASN A 437 65.64 -12.00 -88.00
N ARG A 438 66.00 -11.30 -86.91
CA ARG A 438 66.96 -10.19 -86.91
C ARG A 438 68.38 -10.64 -87.30
N LEU A 439 68.82 -11.82 -86.86
CA LEU A 439 70.12 -12.40 -87.24
C LEU A 439 70.11 -12.86 -88.70
N GLU A 440 69.03 -13.47 -89.16
CA GLU A 440 68.85 -13.87 -90.57
C GLU A 440 68.86 -12.65 -91.51
N LEU A 441 68.14 -11.58 -91.17
CA LEU A 441 68.15 -10.32 -91.93
C LEU A 441 69.55 -9.68 -91.98
N MET A 442 70.33 -9.74 -90.89
CA MET A 442 71.72 -9.27 -90.88
C MET A 442 72.63 -10.11 -91.80
N ASN A 443 72.42 -11.43 -91.85
CA ASN A 443 73.15 -12.31 -92.78
C ASN A 443 72.74 -12.03 -94.24
N ILE A 444 71.45 -11.86 -94.53
CA ILE A 444 70.95 -11.50 -95.87
C ILE A 444 71.53 -10.16 -96.31
N TYR A 445 71.54 -9.15 -95.44
CA TYR A 445 72.13 -7.84 -95.73
C TYR A 445 73.63 -7.94 -96.06
N LYS A 446 74.38 -8.76 -95.31
CA LYS A 446 75.79 -9.05 -95.59
C LYS A 446 75.99 -9.70 -96.97
N TYR A 447 75.20 -10.71 -97.31
CA TYR A 447 75.25 -11.35 -98.63
C TYR A 447 74.87 -10.39 -99.77
N LEU A 448 73.84 -9.56 -99.57
CA LEU A 448 73.39 -8.57 -100.55
C LEU A 448 74.49 -7.54 -100.83
N ASN A 449 75.15 -7.05 -99.79
CA ASN A 449 76.26 -6.10 -99.92
C ASN A 449 77.48 -6.71 -100.65
N SER A 450 77.83 -7.97 -100.35
CA SER A 450 78.85 -8.71 -101.11
C SER A 450 78.48 -8.88 -102.59
N SER A 451 77.22 -9.25 -102.88
CA SER A 451 76.72 -9.39 -104.25
C SER A 451 76.71 -8.04 -104.99
N GLN A 452 76.34 -6.95 -104.33
CA GLN A 452 76.40 -5.59 -104.86
C GLN A 452 77.83 -5.17 -105.19
N GLN A 453 78.83 -5.55 -104.37
CA GLN A 453 80.24 -5.31 -104.68
C GLN A 453 80.65 -6.06 -105.95
N SER A 454 80.41 -7.38 -106.04
CA SER A 454 80.76 -8.16 -107.24
C SER A 454 80.01 -7.71 -108.50
N MET A 455 78.77 -7.24 -108.38
CA MET A 455 78.04 -6.60 -109.48
C MET A 455 78.65 -5.25 -109.90
N THR A 456 79.27 -4.52 -108.97
CA THR A 456 79.99 -3.27 -109.27
C THR A 456 81.32 -3.56 -109.96
N GLU A 457 82.04 -4.61 -109.54
CA GLU A 457 83.26 -5.11 -110.18
C GLU A 457 82.98 -5.62 -111.60
N PHE A 458 81.92 -6.42 -111.80
CA PHE A 458 81.49 -6.88 -113.12
C PHE A 458 80.98 -5.74 -114.01
N LYS A 459 80.31 -4.72 -113.45
CA LYS A 459 79.94 -3.51 -114.18
C LYS A 459 81.18 -2.76 -114.68
N LEU A 460 82.22 -2.62 -113.85
CA LEU A 460 83.47 -1.96 -114.23
C LEU A 460 84.21 -2.74 -115.32
N ASP A 461 84.19 -4.08 -115.27
CA ASP A 461 84.73 -4.93 -116.34
C ASP A 461 83.94 -4.73 -117.65
N LEU A 462 82.61 -4.76 -117.62
CA LEU A 462 81.78 -4.47 -118.80
C LEU A 462 81.98 -3.06 -119.35
N GLU A 463 82.14 -2.05 -118.50
CA GLU A 463 82.45 -0.67 -118.94
C GLU A 463 83.86 -0.58 -119.55
N THR A 464 84.81 -1.40 -119.08
CA THR A 464 86.15 -1.52 -119.66
C THR A 464 86.12 -2.24 -121.01
N GLN A 465 85.40 -3.37 -121.11
CA GLN A 465 85.17 -4.07 -122.38
C GLN A 465 84.46 -3.18 -123.40
N LEU A 466 83.46 -2.40 -122.97
CA LEU A 466 82.73 -1.46 -123.82
C LEU A 466 83.61 -0.27 -124.25
N ALA A 467 84.52 0.22 -123.39
CA ALA A 467 85.49 1.24 -123.76
C ALA A 467 86.51 0.72 -124.80
N ASN A 468 86.95 -0.54 -124.66
CA ASN A 468 87.79 -1.21 -125.66
C ASN A 468 87.04 -1.37 -127.00
N LEU A 469 85.83 -1.97 -126.99
CA LEU A 469 84.99 -2.07 -128.19
C LEU A 469 84.64 -0.70 -128.79
N SER A 470 84.46 0.34 -127.98
CA SER A 470 84.23 1.70 -128.47
C SER A 470 85.49 2.29 -129.09
N THR A 471 86.68 1.88 -128.67
CA THR A 471 87.95 2.28 -129.31
C THR A 471 88.11 1.55 -130.64
N ASP A 472 87.88 0.24 -130.67
CA ASP A 472 87.85 -0.57 -131.91
C ASP A 472 86.80 -0.05 -132.90
N LEU A 473 85.62 0.37 -132.42
CA LEU A 473 84.57 0.99 -133.23
C LEU A 473 84.89 2.42 -133.65
N ILE A 474 85.68 3.19 -132.89
CA ILE A 474 86.18 4.50 -133.32
C ILE A 474 87.22 4.33 -134.42
N ASP A 475 88.12 3.35 -134.33
CA ASP A 475 89.10 3.08 -135.37
C ASP A 475 88.51 2.37 -136.59
N MET A 476 87.43 1.58 -136.43
CA MET A 476 86.58 1.18 -137.58
C MET A 476 85.81 2.36 -138.17
N LYS A 477 85.23 3.25 -137.36
CA LYS A 477 84.48 4.42 -137.85
C LYS A 477 85.37 5.50 -138.47
N ARG A 478 86.66 5.58 -138.12
CA ARG A 478 87.66 6.33 -138.89
C ARG A 478 87.72 5.92 -140.38
N ASN A 479 87.29 4.69 -140.69
CA ASN A 479 87.21 4.17 -142.06
C ASN A 479 85.79 4.22 -142.66
N ILE A 480 84.76 4.65 -141.92
CA ILE A 480 83.34 4.61 -142.34
C ILE A 480 82.55 5.85 -141.87
N ASP A 481 82.54 6.87 -142.74
CA ASP A 481 81.58 8.00 -142.84
C ASP A 481 81.37 8.95 -141.63
N LYS A 482 81.27 10.28 -141.79
CA LYS A 482 80.51 11.12 -142.75
C LYS A 482 78.97 11.04 -142.57
N ASP A 483 78.52 11.47 -141.37
CA ASP A 483 77.25 12.16 -141.05
C ASP A 483 76.03 11.40 -140.42
N GLU A 484 74.81 11.99 -140.47
CA GLU A 484 73.93 12.30 -139.30
C GLU A 484 72.45 12.61 -139.75
N VAL A 485 71.35 12.77 -138.97
CA VAL A 485 71.09 12.89 -137.49
C VAL A 485 69.73 12.23 -137.03
N LEU A 486 68.90 12.87 -136.15
CA LEU A 486 68.17 12.20 -135.03
C LEU A 486 66.99 13.05 -134.42
N LYS A 487 66.16 12.46 -133.51
CA LYS A 487 65.12 13.01 -132.53
C LYS A 487 63.65 13.09 -133.03
N ARG A 488 62.50 13.20 -132.28
CA ARG A 488 61.87 12.84 -130.93
C ARG A 488 60.32 13.20 -131.04
N GLN A 489 59.35 13.38 -130.10
CA GLN A 489 59.13 13.48 -128.61
C GLN A 489 57.57 13.40 -128.24
N PHE A 490 57.12 13.91 -127.05
CA PHE A 490 55.70 14.17 -126.56
C PHE A 490 54.87 12.99 -125.95
N GLY A 491 53.73 13.12 -125.19
CA GLY A 491 52.96 14.23 -124.56
C GLY A 491 51.59 13.77 -123.89
N PHE A 492 50.96 14.50 -122.93
CA PHE A 492 49.67 14.14 -122.22
C PHE A 492 48.83 15.36 -121.65
N LEU A 493 47.58 15.16 -121.11
CA LEU A 493 46.51 16.17 -120.80
C LEU A 493 45.82 16.11 -119.38
N GLN A 494 44.81 17.00 -119.09
CA GLN A 494 44.02 17.17 -117.82
C GLN A 494 42.49 17.43 -118.02
N HIS A 495 41.66 17.46 -116.94
CA HIS A 495 40.16 17.47 -116.99
C HIS A 495 39.42 18.46 -116.05
N THR A 496 38.13 18.73 -116.32
CA THR A 496 37.27 19.75 -115.65
C THR A 496 36.17 19.25 -114.70
N SER A 497 35.39 18.25 -115.07
CA SER A 497 34.23 17.74 -114.32
C SER A 497 34.08 16.23 -114.48
N CYS A 498 33.41 15.54 -113.54
CA CYS A 498 33.06 14.13 -113.72
C CYS A 498 32.23 13.86 -114.99
N ARG A 499 31.46 14.85 -115.45
CA ARG A 499 30.65 14.78 -116.68
C ARG A 499 31.48 14.78 -117.97
N ASP A 500 32.74 15.19 -117.90
CA ASP A 500 33.64 15.32 -119.06
C ASP A 500 34.51 14.07 -119.26
N ILE A 501 34.30 13.02 -118.46
CA ILE A 501 35.17 11.84 -118.38
C ILE A 501 34.53 10.66 -119.11
N SER A 502 35.09 10.29 -120.25
CA SER A 502 34.83 9.00 -120.88
C SER A 502 35.81 7.96 -120.32
N SER A 503 35.32 7.02 -119.53
CA SER A 503 36.09 5.89 -119.00
C SER A 503 35.47 4.55 -119.40
N ILE A 504 36.30 3.52 -119.55
CA ILE A 504 35.83 2.13 -119.70
C ILE A 504 35.33 1.60 -118.36
N GLN A 505 35.96 2.00 -117.25
CA GLN A 505 35.60 1.60 -115.89
C GLN A 505 34.28 2.25 -115.45
N ASP A 506 33.55 1.58 -114.56
CA ASP A 506 32.31 2.13 -113.98
C ASP A 506 32.57 3.35 -113.11
N ARG A 507 33.69 3.30 -112.36
CA ARG A 507 34.10 4.32 -111.40
C ARG A 507 35.59 4.61 -111.56
N VAL A 508 35.94 5.88 -111.64
CA VAL A 508 37.33 6.34 -111.90
C VAL A 508 37.69 7.48 -110.96
N ILE A 509 38.94 7.50 -110.50
CA ILE A 509 39.50 8.57 -109.67
C ILE A 509 40.15 9.60 -110.58
N VAL A 510 39.81 10.87 -110.44
CA VAL A 510 40.49 11.97 -111.16
C VAL A 510 40.76 13.16 -110.24
N THR A 511 41.70 14.01 -110.65
CA THR A 511 41.88 15.35 -110.09
C THR A 511 41.22 16.36 -111.01
N LEU A 512 40.26 17.14 -110.50
CA LEU A 512 39.63 18.24 -111.21
C LEU A 512 40.57 19.47 -111.24
N VAL A 513 40.37 20.44 -112.14
CA VAL A 513 41.12 21.73 -112.11
C VAL A 513 40.96 22.55 -110.82
N SER A 514 40.05 22.18 -109.91
CA SER A 514 40.02 22.71 -108.54
C SER A 514 41.14 22.18 -107.63
N GLY A 515 41.95 21.24 -108.11
CA GLY A 515 42.92 20.47 -107.32
C GLY A 515 42.30 19.36 -106.46
N LEU A 516 40.96 19.28 -106.38
CA LEU A 516 40.26 18.26 -105.62
C LEU A 516 40.29 16.93 -106.39
N GLN A 517 40.79 15.88 -105.74
CA GLN A 517 40.62 14.51 -106.19
C GLN A 517 39.20 14.03 -105.85
N VAL A 518 38.54 13.34 -106.79
CA VAL A 518 37.18 12.79 -106.63
C VAL A 518 37.07 11.42 -107.30
N MET A 519 36.14 10.60 -106.81
CA MET A 519 35.69 9.40 -107.53
C MET A 519 34.42 9.74 -108.33
N CYS A 520 34.49 9.57 -109.65
CA CYS A 520 33.38 9.78 -110.56
C CYS A 520 32.71 8.43 -110.90
N ASP A 521 31.38 8.37 -110.91
CA ASP A 521 30.63 7.29 -111.57
C ASP A 521 30.34 7.69 -113.03
N THR A 522 30.84 6.89 -113.97
CA THR A 522 30.82 7.20 -115.41
C THR A 522 29.85 6.31 -116.20
N LYS A 523 28.92 5.61 -115.52
CA LYS A 523 27.93 4.72 -116.16
C LYS A 523 26.52 4.85 -115.61
N THR A 524 26.38 5.00 -114.30
CA THR A 524 25.08 4.90 -113.64
C THR A 524 24.25 6.13 -113.93
N ASP A 525 23.06 5.94 -114.53
CA ASP A 525 22.12 7.02 -114.89
C ASP A 525 22.77 8.19 -115.63
N GLY A 526 23.24 7.89 -116.86
CA GLY A 526 23.97 8.82 -117.72
C GLY A 526 25.43 9.06 -117.31
N GLY A 527 25.80 8.77 -116.06
CA GLY A 527 27.13 9.04 -115.53
C GLY A 527 27.42 10.53 -115.28
N GLY A 528 28.63 10.82 -114.82
CA GLY A 528 29.07 12.16 -114.43
C GLY A 528 28.82 12.52 -112.97
N TRP A 529 28.41 11.55 -112.15
CA TRP A 529 28.14 11.73 -110.71
C TRP A 529 29.44 11.78 -109.91
N ILE A 530 29.56 12.75 -108.99
CA ILE A 530 30.63 12.75 -107.96
C ILE A 530 30.16 11.88 -106.80
N ILE A 531 30.89 10.79 -106.51
CA ILE A 531 30.67 9.99 -105.32
C ILE A 531 31.36 10.69 -104.13
N PHE A 532 30.57 11.26 -103.22
CA PHE A 532 31.09 11.91 -102.00
C PHE A 532 31.09 11.01 -100.76
N GLN A 533 30.31 9.92 -100.78
CA GLN A 533 30.27 8.90 -99.72
C GLN A 533 30.12 7.53 -100.37
N ARG A 534 30.85 6.52 -99.88
CA ARG A 534 30.67 5.13 -100.31
C ARG A 534 30.85 4.16 -99.15
N ARG A 535 29.93 3.19 -99.04
CA ARG A 535 30.02 1.99 -98.21
C ARG A 535 29.99 0.76 -99.11
N ILE A 536 30.58 -0.34 -98.65
CA ILE A 536 30.66 -1.62 -99.34
C ILE A 536 30.60 -2.79 -98.34
N ASN A 537 31.43 -2.74 -97.29
CA ASN A 537 31.73 -3.90 -96.45
C ASN A 537 32.04 -3.59 -94.97
N GLY A 538 32.12 -2.32 -94.58
CA GLY A 538 32.39 -1.95 -93.19
C GLY A 538 33.88 -1.86 -92.81
N ASN A 539 34.82 -2.01 -93.76
CA ASN A 539 36.26 -1.93 -93.49
C ASN A 539 36.70 -0.55 -92.96
N VAL A 540 35.99 0.52 -93.30
CA VAL A 540 36.23 1.86 -92.76
C VAL A 540 35.19 2.15 -91.69
N ASP A 541 35.66 2.52 -90.50
CA ASP A 541 34.80 3.04 -89.44
C ASP A 541 34.31 4.47 -89.77
N PHE A 542 33.01 4.69 -89.62
CA PHE A 542 32.31 5.96 -89.83
C PHE A 542 31.88 6.63 -88.51
N TYR A 543 32.13 6.03 -87.34
CA TYR A 543 31.85 6.65 -86.04
C TYR A 543 32.94 7.68 -85.67
N ARG A 544 33.01 8.75 -86.48
CA ARG A 544 34.11 9.73 -86.48
C ARG A 544 33.74 11.06 -85.82
N GLY A 545 34.76 11.77 -85.35
CA GLY A 545 34.61 13.11 -84.77
C GLY A 545 34.39 14.20 -85.82
N TRP A 546 33.93 15.37 -85.38
CA TRP A 546 33.62 16.52 -86.25
C TRP A 546 34.78 16.90 -87.19
N LYS A 547 36.02 16.87 -86.72
CA LYS A 547 37.19 17.22 -87.53
C LYS A 547 37.37 16.27 -88.72
N GLU A 548 37.22 14.96 -88.49
CA GLU A 548 37.33 13.94 -89.54
C GLU A 548 36.18 14.06 -90.54
N TYR A 549 34.96 14.29 -90.08
CA TYR A 549 33.81 14.58 -90.97
C TYR A 549 33.96 15.87 -91.76
N ARG A 550 34.63 16.90 -91.20
CA ARG A 550 34.96 18.15 -91.91
C ARG A 550 36.00 17.93 -92.99
N ASP A 551 37.11 17.26 -92.65
CA ASP A 551 38.31 17.14 -93.48
C ASP A 551 38.23 16.00 -94.52
N GLY A 552 37.46 14.94 -94.22
CA GLY A 552 37.34 13.71 -95.02
C GLY A 552 38.10 12.52 -94.42
N PHE A 553 37.64 11.29 -94.72
CA PHE A 553 38.28 10.05 -94.24
C PHE A 553 37.98 8.83 -95.13
N GLY A 554 38.78 7.76 -94.97
CA GLY A 554 38.77 6.58 -95.84
C GLY A 554 39.67 6.75 -97.07
N ASP A 555 39.56 5.83 -98.04
CA ASP A 555 40.42 5.81 -99.23
C ASP A 555 39.64 5.30 -100.46
N TYR A 556 39.85 5.95 -101.60
CA TYR A 556 39.26 5.56 -102.88
C TYR A 556 39.69 4.15 -103.34
N ASN A 557 40.91 3.72 -103.01
CA ASN A 557 41.46 2.43 -103.43
C ASN A 557 40.79 1.24 -102.71
N ILE A 558 40.54 1.38 -101.41
CA ILE A 558 39.75 0.39 -100.63
C ILE A 558 38.24 0.53 -100.88
N GLY A 559 37.80 1.67 -101.41
CA GLY A 559 36.45 1.91 -101.91
C GLY A 559 35.43 2.35 -100.86
N GLU A 560 35.76 2.40 -99.58
CA GLU A 560 34.95 3.07 -98.54
C GLU A 560 35.59 4.41 -98.15
N PHE A 561 34.82 5.50 -98.22
CA PHE A 561 35.28 6.84 -97.89
C PHE A 561 34.14 7.83 -97.65
N TYR A 562 34.48 8.97 -97.04
CA TYR A 562 33.68 10.19 -96.94
C TYR A 562 34.53 11.39 -97.38
N LEU A 563 34.06 12.15 -98.37
CA LEU A 563 34.82 13.22 -99.06
C LEU A 563 35.15 14.42 -98.16
N GLY A 564 34.44 14.59 -97.04
CA GLY A 564 34.60 15.69 -96.09
C GLY A 564 33.63 16.84 -96.37
N ASN A 565 32.96 17.34 -95.32
CA ASN A 565 31.93 18.38 -95.40
C ASN A 565 32.44 19.64 -96.12
N GLU A 566 33.69 20.01 -95.87
CA GLU A 566 34.33 21.20 -96.44
C GLU A 566 34.55 21.06 -97.97
N ASN A 567 34.83 19.85 -98.45
CA ASN A 567 34.99 19.56 -99.88
C ASN A 567 33.62 19.45 -100.57
N ILE A 568 32.63 18.85 -99.90
CA ILE A 568 31.24 18.80 -100.36
C ILE A 568 30.69 20.23 -100.51
N PHE A 569 30.89 21.10 -99.51
CA PHE A 569 30.49 22.51 -99.56
C PHE A 569 31.18 23.28 -100.72
N LYS A 570 32.48 23.06 -100.96
CA LYS A 570 33.20 23.67 -102.09
C LYS A 570 32.65 23.25 -103.45
N LEU A 571 32.12 22.03 -103.58
CA LEU A 571 31.46 21.55 -104.79
C LEU A 571 30.05 22.15 -104.93
N THR A 572 29.20 22.04 -103.90
CA THR A 572 27.77 22.33 -104.00
C THR A 572 27.39 23.81 -103.81
N SER A 573 28.24 24.63 -103.19
CA SER A 573 27.93 26.04 -102.88
C SER A 573 27.71 26.96 -104.10
N ARG A 574 28.06 26.54 -105.32
CA ARG A 574 28.08 27.40 -106.52
C ARG A 574 26.97 27.13 -107.55
N ARG A 575 26.31 25.98 -107.48
CA ARG A 575 25.27 25.52 -108.44
C ARG A 575 24.30 24.59 -107.74
N GLN A 576 23.12 24.38 -108.31
CA GLN A 576 22.26 23.26 -107.88
C GLN A 576 22.88 21.93 -108.35
N PHE A 577 22.74 20.91 -107.50
CA PHE A 577 23.16 19.53 -107.75
C PHE A 577 22.04 18.60 -107.26
N ASP A 578 21.73 17.57 -108.04
CA ASP A 578 20.82 16.52 -107.62
C ASP A 578 21.54 15.57 -106.64
N LEU A 579 20.85 15.18 -105.56
CA LEU A 579 21.34 14.17 -104.62
C LEU A 579 20.73 12.81 -104.94
N ARG A 580 21.58 11.86 -105.29
CA ARG A 580 21.26 10.44 -105.47
C ARG A 580 21.79 9.62 -104.31
N ILE A 581 21.03 8.61 -103.86
CA ILE A 581 21.46 7.62 -102.87
C ILE A 581 21.15 6.23 -103.44
N ASP A 582 22.18 5.42 -103.66
CA ASP A 582 22.05 4.03 -104.09
C ASP A 582 22.17 3.09 -102.89
N PHE A 583 21.16 2.24 -102.70
CA PHE A 583 21.21 1.11 -101.77
C PHE A 583 21.30 -0.20 -102.54
N ARG A 584 22.04 -1.16 -101.99
CA ARG A 584 21.95 -2.58 -102.33
C ARG A 584 21.72 -3.34 -101.03
N ILE A 585 20.86 -4.36 -101.09
CA ILE A 585 20.52 -5.30 -100.02
C ILE A 585 21.20 -6.62 -100.38
#